data_AF-A0A6L4ZIZ7-F1
#
_entry.id   AF-A0A6L4ZIZ7-F1
#
_cell.length_a   1.000
_cell.length_b   1.000
_cell.length_c   1.000
_cell.angle_alpha   90.00
_cell.angle_beta   90.00
_cell.angle_gamma   90.00
#
_symmetry.space_group_name_H-M   'P 1'
#
loop_
_entity.id
_entity.type
_entity.pdbx_description
1 polymer ?
#
loop_
_entity_poly.entity_id
_entity_poly.type
_entity_poly.pdbx_seq_one_letter_code
_entity_poly.pdbx_strand_id
1 'polypeptide(L)'
;MLTNKIVKLLIITALLASGLFAQGAIESPHVPPIPTEAFSPSNTKTVTGKLIGVEQFFSDERCAYCHQDVYNAWSESLHRNAAREPFYRESADILLRTRGIEFTRHCESCHTPIALLSGTLTKGAGSDKAPFTPLDHEGVTCTICHSITQVSLEGTASYTIRPPALLVKEDGTPIFGDVPDQEIMANIPDHKRAMMRPLLRQPELCATCHKVSATPQLNGYKQLLGFSAYDEWQQSGASK
;
A
#
# COMPACT_ATOMS: atom_id res chain seq x y z
N MET A 1 49.75 -60.49 -19.62
CA MET A 1 48.53 -60.84 -18.83
C MET A 1 48.22 -59.89 -17.67
N LEU A 2 48.95 -58.78 -17.45
CA LEU A 2 48.66 -57.83 -16.35
C LEU A 2 47.96 -56.52 -16.78
N THR A 3 47.91 -56.21 -18.07
CA THR A 3 47.40 -54.92 -18.57
C THR A 3 45.87 -54.85 -18.69
N ASN A 4 45.18 -55.99 -18.74
CA ASN A 4 43.72 -56.06 -18.95
C ASN A 4 42.87 -55.96 -17.67
N LYS A 5 43.48 -56.05 -16.47
CA LYS A 5 42.77 -55.94 -15.19
C LYS A 5 42.65 -54.50 -14.68
N ILE A 6 43.59 -53.63 -15.05
CA ILE A 6 43.62 -52.22 -14.60
C ILE A 6 42.57 -51.38 -15.36
N VAL A 7 42.38 -51.66 -16.65
CA VAL A 7 41.38 -50.94 -17.48
C VAL A 7 39.94 -51.25 -17.03
N LYS A 8 39.65 -52.49 -16.59
CA LYS A 8 38.32 -52.85 -16.07
C LYS A 8 38.01 -52.22 -14.71
N LEU A 9 39.03 -51.93 -13.89
CA LEU A 9 38.83 -51.33 -12.57
C LEU A 9 38.55 -49.81 -12.67
N LEU A 10 39.13 -49.13 -13.66
CA LEU A 10 38.91 -47.70 -13.91
C LEU A 10 37.53 -47.38 -14.52
N ILE A 11 36.92 -48.33 -15.24
CA ILE A 11 35.59 -48.15 -15.83
C ILE A 11 34.48 -48.32 -14.77
N ILE A 12 34.70 -49.16 -13.75
CA ILE A 12 33.70 -49.40 -12.69
C ILE A 12 33.65 -48.22 -11.70
N THR A 13 34.77 -47.53 -11.45
CA THR A 13 34.77 -46.31 -10.61
C THR A 13 34.19 -45.09 -11.32
N ALA A 14 34.19 -45.04 -12.65
CA ALA A 14 33.54 -43.95 -13.40
C ALA A 14 32.00 -44.07 -13.46
N LEU A 15 31.44 -45.28 -13.27
CA LEU A 15 29.99 -45.53 -13.29
C LEU A 15 29.30 -45.35 -11.93
N LEU A 16 30.07 -45.28 -10.83
CA LEU A 16 29.56 -45.10 -9.47
C LEU A 16 29.52 -43.64 -9.00
N ALA A 17 30.06 -42.69 -9.78
CA ALA A 17 30.01 -41.26 -9.47
C ALA A 17 28.81 -40.53 -10.11
N SER A 18 27.89 -41.26 -10.76
CA SER A 18 26.68 -40.72 -11.39
C SER A 18 25.45 -40.74 -10.46
N GLY A 19 25.62 -41.11 -9.19
CA GLY A 19 24.56 -41.10 -8.18
C GLY A 19 24.67 -39.90 -7.26
N LEU A 20 23.55 -39.17 -7.11
CA LEU A 20 23.32 -38.04 -6.21
C LEU A 20 23.79 -36.66 -6.70
N PHE A 21 23.30 -36.25 -7.87
CA PHE A 21 22.65 -34.94 -7.90
C PHE A 21 21.16 -35.20 -7.82
N ALA A 22 20.63 -35.30 -6.60
CA ALA A 22 19.24 -34.96 -6.41
C ALA A 22 19.14 -33.49 -6.84
N GLN A 23 18.61 -33.23 -8.03
CA GLN A 23 17.90 -31.99 -8.24
C GLN A 23 16.84 -31.97 -7.15
N GLY A 24 17.15 -31.35 -6.01
CA GLY A 24 16.12 -30.70 -5.22
C GLY A 24 15.45 -29.78 -6.23
N ALA A 25 14.29 -30.20 -6.72
CA ALA A 25 13.41 -29.29 -7.42
C ALA A 25 13.28 -28.12 -6.44
N ILE A 26 13.91 -27.00 -6.79
CA ILE A 26 13.54 -25.73 -6.18
C ILE A 26 12.06 -25.67 -6.55
N GLU A 27 11.18 -25.97 -5.61
CA GLU A 27 9.74 -25.78 -5.78
C GLU A 27 9.62 -24.41 -6.41
N SER A 28 9.07 -24.37 -7.63
CA SER A 28 8.78 -23.11 -8.31
C SER A 28 8.12 -22.23 -7.25
N PRO A 29 8.63 -21.01 -6.97
CA PRO A 29 8.07 -20.17 -5.93
C PRO A 29 6.56 -20.16 -6.15
N HIS A 30 5.82 -20.70 -5.18
CA HIS A 30 4.38 -20.88 -5.29
C HIS A 30 3.80 -19.50 -5.59
N VAL A 31 3.35 -19.28 -6.83
CA VAL A 31 2.75 -18.00 -7.20
C VAL A 31 1.40 -17.97 -6.48
N PRO A 32 1.22 -17.06 -5.50
CA PRO A 32 -0.04 -16.98 -4.78
C PRO A 32 -1.19 -16.70 -5.76
N PRO A 33 -2.42 -17.16 -5.44
CA PRO A 33 -3.58 -16.88 -6.27
C PRO A 33 -3.82 -15.38 -6.36
N ILE A 34 -4.42 -14.95 -7.48
CA ILE A 34 -4.78 -13.54 -7.69
C ILE A 34 -5.73 -13.08 -6.57
N PRO A 35 -5.43 -11.98 -5.86
CA PRO A 35 -6.31 -11.43 -4.84
C PRO A 35 -7.70 -11.06 -5.39
N THR A 36 -8.75 -11.67 -4.85
CA THR A 36 -10.14 -11.45 -5.29
C THR A 36 -10.88 -10.38 -4.50
N GLU A 37 -10.51 -10.16 -3.25
CA GLU A 37 -11.08 -9.09 -2.42
C GLU A 37 -10.60 -7.72 -2.90
N ALA A 38 -11.48 -6.71 -2.82
CA ALA A 38 -11.27 -5.40 -3.45
C ALA A 38 -9.96 -4.70 -3.08
N PHE A 39 -9.50 -4.86 -1.84
CA PHE A 39 -8.29 -4.21 -1.33
C PHE A 39 -7.14 -5.16 -1.05
N SER A 40 -7.37 -6.47 -1.11
CA SER A 40 -6.33 -7.47 -0.88
C SER A 40 -5.23 -7.36 -1.95
N PRO A 41 -3.94 -7.46 -1.58
CA PRO A 41 -3.42 -8.00 -0.31
C PRO A 41 -3.00 -6.92 0.70
N SER A 42 -3.65 -5.75 0.71
CA SER A 42 -3.54 -4.78 1.81
C SER A 42 -4.54 -5.09 2.94
N ASN A 43 -4.32 -4.47 4.11
CA ASN A 43 -5.24 -4.54 5.25
C ASN A 43 -6.30 -3.42 5.23
N THR A 44 -6.39 -2.67 4.13
CA THR A 44 -7.27 -1.51 3.99
C THR A 44 -8.73 -1.92 4.01
N LYS A 45 -9.56 -1.13 4.70
CA LYS A 45 -11.01 -1.29 4.73
C LYS A 45 -11.68 0.04 4.44
N THR A 46 -12.90 -0.01 3.90
CA THR A 46 -13.80 1.14 3.87
C THR A 46 -14.93 0.92 4.86
N VAL A 47 -15.50 1.99 5.40
CA VAL A 47 -16.64 1.90 6.34
C VAL A 47 -17.86 1.17 5.75
N THR A 48 -17.97 1.13 4.42
CA THR A 48 -19.05 0.46 3.69
C THR A 48 -18.68 -0.92 3.16
N GLY A 49 -17.39 -1.31 3.23
CA GLY A 49 -16.84 -2.49 2.54
C GLY A 49 -16.83 -2.39 1.02
N LYS A 50 -17.12 -1.21 0.44
CA LYS A 50 -17.19 -0.95 -1.00
C LYS A 50 -16.08 0.00 -1.44
N LEU A 51 -15.80 0.02 -2.74
CA LEU A 51 -14.96 1.05 -3.37
C LEU A 51 -15.54 2.45 -3.14
N ILE A 52 -14.66 3.45 -3.12
CA ILE A 52 -14.99 4.88 -3.07
C ILE A 52 -14.60 5.46 -4.42
N GLY A 53 -15.57 5.95 -5.20
CA GLY A 53 -15.29 6.47 -6.54
C GLY A 53 -14.28 7.63 -6.51
N VAL A 54 -13.46 7.75 -7.56
CA VAL A 54 -12.42 8.80 -7.65
C VAL A 54 -13.01 10.19 -7.47
N GLU A 55 -14.23 10.41 -7.98
CA GLU A 55 -14.97 11.67 -7.91
C GLU A 55 -15.38 12.10 -6.49
N GLN A 56 -15.32 11.19 -5.52
CA GLN A 56 -15.61 11.49 -4.12
C GLN A 56 -14.38 11.98 -3.36
N PHE A 57 -13.19 11.90 -3.97
CA PHE A 57 -11.98 12.49 -3.42
C PHE A 57 -11.79 13.91 -3.96
N PHE A 58 -11.23 14.77 -3.11
CA PHE A 58 -10.84 16.13 -3.51
C PHE A 58 -9.36 16.14 -3.87
N SER A 59 -9.01 16.84 -4.95
CA SER A 59 -7.61 17.22 -5.21
C SER A 59 -7.12 18.11 -4.07
N ASP A 60 -5.84 18.02 -3.75
CA ASP A 60 -5.25 18.81 -2.67
C ASP A 60 -5.18 20.31 -3.00
N GLU A 61 -5.31 20.69 -4.27
CA GLU A 61 -5.51 22.09 -4.68
C GLU A 61 -6.79 22.68 -4.08
N ARG A 62 -7.84 21.87 -3.86
CA ARG A 62 -9.06 22.29 -3.15
C ARG A 62 -8.75 22.81 -1.75
N CYS A 63 -7.77 22.18 -1.09
CA CYS A 63 -7.33 22.52 0.26
C CYS A 63 -6.42 23.74 0.27
N ALA A 64 -5.61 23.93 -0.79
CA ALA A 64 -4.68 25.06 -0.93
C ALA A 64 -5.38 26.43 -0.87
N TYR A 65 -6.64 26.51 -1.31
CA TYR A 65 -7.43 27.75 -1.29
C TYR A 65 -7.50 28.40 0.09
N CYS A 66 -7.61 27.60 1.17
CA CYS A 66 -7.62 28.08 2.54
C CYS A 66 -6.33 27.72 3.33
N HIS A 67 -5.61 26.67 2.92
CA HIS A 67 -4.49 26.09 3.66
C HIS A 67 -3.19 26.08 2.86
N GLN A 68 -2.85 27.22 2.25
CA GLN A 68 -1.69 27.34 1.36
C GLN A 68 -0.36 26.89 2.00
N ASP A 69 -0.10 27.27 3.25
CA ASP A 69 1.15 26.92 3.93
C ASP A 69 1.31 25.40 4.12
N VAL A 70 0.21 24.74 4.52
CA VAL A 70 0.20 23.28 4.72
C VAL A 70 0.29 22.57 3.37
N TYR A 71 -0.40 23.07 2.34
CA TYR A 71 -0.29 22.56 0.98
C TYR A 71 1.15 22.64 0.47
N ASN A 72 1.83 23.78 0.66
CA ASN A 72 3.22 23.95 0.25
C ASN A 72 4.14 22.93 0.95
N ALA A 73 4.00 22.77 2.27
CA ALA A 73 4.77 21.77 3.02
C ALA A 73 4.48 20.33 2.56
N TRP A 74 3.20 19.99 2.31
CA TRP A 74 2.84 18.70 1.74
C TRP A 74 3.44 18.50 0.35
N SER A 75 3.40 19.51 -0.51
CA SER A 75 3.87 19.43 -1.89
C SER A 75 5.36 19.09 -2.02
N GLU A 76 6.15 19.41 -1.00
CA GLU A 76 7.58 19.11 -0.91
C GLU A 76 7.87 17.83 -0.11
N SER A 77 6.84 17.18 0.45
CA SER A 77 6.99 16.02 1.33
C SER A 77 7.16 14.70 0.59
N LEU A 78 7.63 13.68 1.32
CA LEU A 78 7.63 12.29 0.83
C LEU A 78 6.22 11.74 0.63
N HIS A 79 5.21 12.23 1.35
CA HIS A 79 3.82 11.79 1.19
C HIS A 79 3.26 12.18 -0.18
N ARG A 80 3.51 13.42 -0.62
CA ARG A 80 3.19 13.86 -1.98
C ARG A 80 3.89 13.01 -3.05
N ASN A 81 5.14 12.65 -2.78
CA ASN A 81 5.99 11.97 -3.75
C ASN A 81 6.00 10.44 -3.59
N ALA A 82 5.10 9.89 -2.76
CA ALA A 82 5.12 8.47 -2.41
C ALA A 82 5.04 7.57 -3.65
N ALA A 83 4.23 7.92 -4.64
CA ALA A 83 4.10 7.16 -5.89
C ALA A 83 5.10 7.54 -7.01
N ARG A 84 5.87 8.61 -6.81
CA ARG A 84 6.72 9.22 -7.86
C ARG A 84 8.18 8.84 -7.74
N GLU A 85 8.59 8.35 -6.59
CA GLU A 85 9.98 7.96 -6.32
C GLU A 85 10.41 6.82 -7.30
N PRO A 86 11.52 6.98 -8.05
CA PRO A 86 11.92 6.03 -9.09
C PRO A 86 12.11 4.57 -8.65
N PHE A 87 12.72 4.32 -7.48
CA PHE A 87 12.97 2.95 -7.00
C PHE A 87 11.68 2.24 -6.58
N TYR A 88 10.76 2.99 -5.97
CA TYR A 88 9.40 2.54 -5.70
C TYR A 88 8.69 2.15 -7.00
N ARG A 89 8.73 3.02 -8.00
CA ARG A 89 8.04 2.80 -9.28
C ARG A 89 8.52 1.52 -9.96
N GLU A 90 9.83 1.28 -10.01
CA GLU A 90 10.35 0.02 -10.56
C GLU A 90 9.90 -1.20 -9.76
N SER A 91 9.87 -1.10 -8.43
CA SER A 91 9.41 -2.20 -7.57
C SER A 91 7.94 -2.56 -7.83
N ALA A 92 7.08 -1.56 -7.97
CA ALA A 92 5.67 -1.75 -8.30
C ALA A 92 5.48 -2.25 -9.75
N ASP A 93 6.29 -1.78 -10.69
CA ASP A 93 6.28 -2.22 -12.10
C ASP A 93 6.69 -3.69 -12.26
N ILE A 94 7.68 -4.15 -11.47
CA ILE A 94 8.04 -5.57 -11.43
C ILE A 94 6.84 -6.41 -10.98
N LEU A 95 6.12 -6.01 -9.93
CA LEU A 95 4.92 -6.73 -9.50
C LEU A 95 3.82 -6.71 -10.56
N LEU A 96 3.59 -5.55 -11.20
CA LEU A 96 2.63 -5.42 -12.29
C LEU A 96 2.95 -6.39 -13.44
N ARG A 97 4.19 -6.40 -13.93
CA ARG A 97 4.63 -7.24 -15.07
C ARG A 97 4.70 -8.72 -14.74
N THR A 98 5.03 -9.08 -13.51
CA THR A 98 5.26 -10.48 -13.13
C THR A 98 4.05 -11.17 -12.51
N ARG A 99 3.13 -10.42 -11.87
CA ARG A 99 1.98 -10.99 -11.14
C ARG A 99 0.64 -10.38 -11.52
N GLY A 100 0.61 -9.17 -12.08
CA GLY A 100 -0.61 -8.49 -12.49
C GLY A 100 -0.99 -7.32 -11.58
N ILE A 101 -1.95 -6.53 -12.04
CA ILE A 101 -2.36 -5.25 -11.42
C ILE A 101 -2.92 -5.43 -10.01
N GLU A 102 -3.58 -6.55 -9.71
CA GLU A 102 -4.17 -6.79 -8.39
C GLU A 102 -3.11 -6.90 -7.29
N PHE A 103 -1.89 -7.33 -7.62
CA PHE A 103 -0.80 -7.40 -6.65
C PHE A 103 -0.22 -6.03 -6.29
N THR A 104 -0.39 -5.03 -7.16
CA THR A 104 0.10 -3.66 -6.89
C THR A 104 -0.72 -2.97 -5.80
N ARG A 105 -1.94 -3.46 -5.50
CA ARG A 105 -2.77 -3.01 -4.37
C ARG A 105 -2.02 -2.99 -3.05
N HIS A 106 -1.08 -3.93 -2.85
CA HIS A 106 -0.20 -3.92 -1.69
C HIS A 106 0.59 -2.60 -1.55
N CYS A 107 1.25 -2.21 -2.63
CA CYS A 107 2.10 -1.03 -2.71
C CYS A 107 1.25 0.24 -2.65
N GLU A 108 0.23 0.30 -3.49
CA GLU A 108 -0.60 1.50 -3.65
C GLU A 108 -1.49 1.78 -2.44
N SER A 109 -1.72 0.79 -1.57
CA SER A 109 -2.43 0.99 -0.30
C SER A 109 -1.79 2.04 0.63
N CYS A 110 -0.47 2.26 0.46
CA CYS A 110 0.29 3.29 1.18
C CYS A 110 0.76 4.42 0.25
N HIS A 111 1.04 4.13 -1.03
CA HIS A 111 1.71 5.09 -1.93
C HIS A 111 0.76 5.92 -2.80
N THR A 112 -0.36 5.33 -3.23
CA THR A 112 -1.46 6.05 -3.93
C THR A 112 -2.81 5.51 -3.45
N PRO A 113 -3.22 5.77 -2.19
CA PRO A 113 -4.40 5.12 -1.63
C PRO A 113 -5.70 5.38 -2.40
N ILE A 114 -5.82 6.51 -3.10
CA ILE A 114 -6.97 6.78 -3.99
C ILE A 114 -7.04 5.76 -5.13
N ALA A 115 -5.92 5.35 -5.72
CA ALA A 115 -5.90 4.34 -6.78
C ALA A 115 -6.41 2.98 -6.29
N LEU A 116 -6.05 2.59 -5.06
CA LEU A 116 -6.61 1.42 -4.39
C LEU A 116 -8.12 1.57 -4.16
N LEU A 117 -8.52 2.64 -3.48
CA LEU A 117 -9.89 2.83 -2.98
C LEU A 117 -10.92 2.99 -4.10
N SER A 118 -10.50 3.55 -5.24
CA SER A 118 -11.33 3.71 -6.43
C SER A 118 -11.52 2.45 -7.26
N GLY A 119 -10.74 1.40 -6.99
CA GLY A 119 -10.73 0.19 -7.80
C GLY A 119 -9.98 0.32 -9.11
N THR A 120 -9.23 1.41 -9.31
CA THR A 120 -8.33 1.62 -10.47
C THR A 120 -7.31 0.49 -10.61
N LEU A 121 -7.00 -0.23 -9.53
CA LEU A 121 -6.10 -1.38 -9.50
C LEU A 121 -6.81 -2.72 -9.73
N THR A 122 -7.82 -2.74 -10.60
CA THR A 122 -8.59 -3.94 -10.94
C THR A 122 -8.45 -4.23 -12.43
N LYS A 123 -8.20 -5.49 -12.78
CA LYS A 123 -8.08 -5.91 -14.17
C LYS A 123 -9.35 -5.56 -14.96
N GLY A 124 -9.17 -4.94 -16.11
CA GLY A 124 -10.27 -4.54 -16.99
C GLY A 124 -10.95 -3.22 -16.62
N ALA A 125 -10.48 -2.49 -15.60
CA ALA A 125 -10.99 -1.15 -15.26
C ALA A 125 -10.58 -0.06 -16.28
N GLY A 126 -9.99 -0.42 -17.42
CA GLY A 126 -9.46 0.51 -18.44
C GLY A 126 -8.16 1.20 -18.03
N SER A 127 -7.64 0.85 -16.87
CA SER A 127 -6.44 1.37 -16.22
C SER A 127 -5.23 0.46 -16.44
N ASP A 128 -5.00 0.02 -17.68
CA ASP A 128 -3.82 -0.78 -18.07
C ASP A 128 -2.47 -0.03 -17.87
N LYS A 129 -2.53 1.16 -17.25
CA LYS A 129 -1.44 2.06 -16.90
C LYS A 129 -1.41 2.37 -15.39
N ALA A 130 -2.04 1.55 -14.56
CA ALA A 130 -1.98 1.67 -13.10
C ALA A 130 -1.12 0.52 -12.52
N PRO A 131 -0.22 0.78 -11.56
CA PRO A 131 0.22 2.10 -11.07
C PRO A 131 0.75 2.97 -12.22
N PHE A 132 0.87 4.30 -12.05
CA PHE A 132 1.26 5.31 -13.07
C PHE A 132 0.10 6.11 -13.70
N THR A 133 -0.85 6.55 -12.88
CA THR A 133 -1.98 7.39 -13.27
C THR A 133 -1.80 8.85 -12.85
N PRO A 134 -2.66 9.79 -13.27
CA PRO A 134 -2.65 11.14 -12.70
C PRO A 134 -2.82 11.17 -11.17
N LEU A 135 -3.41 10.15 -10.56
CA LEU A 135 -3.54 10.03 -9.10
C LEU A 135 -2.17 9.94 -8.41
N ASP A 136 -1.18 9.37 -9.08
CA ASP A 136 0.19 9.25 -8.57
C ASP A 136 0.87 10.62 -8.41
N HIS A 137 0.35 11.68 -9.06
CA HIS A 137 0.92 13.02 -8.92
C HIS A 137 0.69 13.62 -7.54
N GLU A 138 -0.35 13.21 -6.83
CA GLU A 138 -0.66 13.67 -5.48
C GLU A 138 -0.25 12.65 -4.40
N GLY A 139 -0.07 11.37 -4.73
CA GLY A 139 0.42 10.36 -3.79
C GLY A 139 -0.53 10.18 -2.59
N VAL A 140 -0.03 10.39 -1.38
CA VAL A 140 -0.86 10.41 -0.16
C VAL A 140 -1.44 11.81 0.04
N THR A 141 -2.71 11.96 -0.34
CA THR A 141 -3.40 13.26 -0.34
C THR A 141 -3.89 13.66 1.05
N CYS A 142 -4.27 14.93 1.21
CA CYS A 142 -4.87 15.47 2.43
C CYS A 142 -6.11 14.65 2.82
N THR A 143 -6.97 14.37 1.84
CA THR A 143 -8.23 13.66 2.09
C THR A 143 -8.04 12.20 2.48
N ILE A 144 -6.92 11.56 2.11
CA ILE A 144 -6.60 10.23 2.61
C ILE A 144 -6.39 10.26 4.13
N CYS A 145 -5.44 11.07 4.62
CA CYS A 145 -5.15 11.14 6.05
C CYS A 145 -6.39 11.59 6.85
N HIS A 146 -7.06 12.65 6.40
CA HIS A 146 -8.18 13.25 7.12
C HIS A 146 -9.46 12.40 7.10
N SER A 147 -9.56 11.41 6.21
CA SER A 147 -10.75 10.53 6.12
C SER A 147 -10.56 9.17 6.78
N ILE A 148 -9.36 8.83 7.24
CA ILE A 148 -9.14 7.61 8.03
C ILE A 148 -9.96 7.69 9.33
N THR A 149 -10.80 6.68 9.57
CA THR A 149 -11.71 6.61 10.71
C THR A 149 -11.13 5.80 11.86
N GLN A 150 -10.40 4.74 11.56
CA GLN A 150 -9.81 3.80 12.51
C GLN A 150 -8.48 3.28 11.96
N VAL A 151 -7.58 2.88 12.87
CA VAL A 151 -6.30 2.27 12.54
C VAL A 151 -6.04 1.09 13.46
N SER A 152 -5.16 0.21 13.04
CA SER A 152 -4.65 -0.89 13.86
C SER A 152 -3.17 -1.14 13.55
N LEU A 153 -2.49 -1.87 14.44
CA LEU A 153 -1.02 -1.96 14.46
C LEU A 153 -0.43 -3.11 13.62
N GLU A 154 -1.25 -3.79 12.82
CA GLU A 154 -0.81 -4.88 11.95
C GLU A 154 0.03 -4.37 10.77
N GLY A 155 -0.07 -3.07 10.45
CA GLY A 155 0.64 -2.43 9.35
C GLY A 155 0.07 -2.81 7.99
N THR A 156 0.81 -2.52 6.92
CA THR A 156 0.41 -2.85 5.53
C THR A 156 -0.97 -2.25 5.19
N ALA A 157 -1.09 -0.94 5.39
CA ALA A 157 -2.28 -0.11 5.22
C ALA A 157 -3.48 -0.57 6.08
N SER A 158 -3.22 -0.92 7.34
CA SER A 158 -4.22 -1.31 8.35
C SER A 158 -5.05 -0.13 8.85
N TYR A 159 -5.80 0.50 7.95
CA TYR A 159 -6.75 1.57 8.26
C TYR A 159 -8.15 1.27 7.71
N THR A 160 -9.16 1.80 8.40
CA THR A 160 -10.52 1.95 7.88
C THR A 160 -10.71 3.40 7.43
N ILE A 161 -11.20 3.62 6.23
CA ILE A 161 -11.43 4.95 5.66
C ILE A 161 -12.91 5.14 5.28
N ARG A 162 -13.42 6.36 5.44
CA ARG A 162 -14.72 6.79 4.91
C ARG A 162 -14.52 7.63 3.65
N PRO A 163 -15.55 7.84 2.80
CA PRO A 163 -15.49 8.89 1.80
C PRO A 163 -15.15 10.25 2.46
N PRO A 164 -14.34 11.09 1.81
CA PRO A 164 -14.04 12.42 2.30
C PRO A 164 -15.30 13.25 2.54
N ALA A 165 -15.32 13.97 3.67
CA ALA A 165 -16.39 14.90 4.00
C ALA A 165 -15.74 16.21 4.42
N LEU A 166 -16.25 17.33 3.91
CA LEU A 166 -15.73 18.65 4.27
C LEU A 166 -16.35 19.16 5.58
N LEU A 167 -17.50 18.64 5.99
CA LEU A 167 -18.19 19.03 7.23
C LEU A 167 -18.70 17.79 7.98
N VAL A 168 -18.69 17.87 9.32
CA VAL A 168 -19.32 16.90 10.22
C VAL A 168 -20.11 17.67 11.27
N LYS A 169 -21.43 17.43 11.29
CA LYS A 169 -22.35 18.04 12.25
C LYS A 169 -22.04 17.63 13.69
N GLU A 170 -22.62 18.33 14.65
CA GLU A 170 -22.41 18.06 16.07
C GLU A 170 -22.89 16.65 16.48
N ASP A 171 -23.92 16.14 15.82
CA ASP A 171 -24.43 14.77 15.99
C ASP A 171 -23.54 13.68 15.33
N GLY A 172 -22.43 14.09 14.70
CA GLY A 172 -21.49 13.20 14.03
C GLY A 172 -21.83 12.89 12.56
N THR A 173 -22.91 13.46 12.00
CA THR A 173 -23.30 13.23 10.61
C THR A 173 -22.31 13.89 9.64
N PRO A 174 -21.61 13.12 8.77
CA PRO A 174 -20.75 13.69 7.74
C PRO A 174 -21.58 14.21 6.55
N ILE A 175 -21.14 15.34 5.98
CA ILE A 175 -21.64 15.88 4.72
C ILE A 175 -20.63 15.55 3.62
N PHE A 176 -20.98 14.58 2.78
CA PHE A 176 -20.14 14.13 1.67
C PHE A 176 -20.34 15.01 0.43
N GLY A 177 -19.34 14.96 -0.46
CA GLY A 177 -19.30 15.81 -1.65
C GLY A 177 -18.67 17.16 -1.38
N ASP A 178 -18.43 17.92 -2.46
CA ASP A 178 -17.85 19.26 -2.34
C ASP A 178 -18.87 20.21 -1.71
N VAL A 179 -18.36 21.10 -0.86
CA VAL A 179 -19.14 22.08 -0.11
C VAL A 179 -18.56 23.46 -0.45
N PRO A 180 -19.40 24.47 -0.77
CA PRO A 180 -18.91 25.81 -1.08
C PRO A 180 -18.06 26.39 0.05
N ASP A 181 -17.00 27.14 -0.28
CA ASP A 181 -16.11 27.76 0.71
C ASP A 181 -16.86 28.63 1.70
N GLN A 182 -17.86 29.39 1.24
CA GLN A 182 -18.69 30.24 2.10
C GLN A 182 -19.39 29.42 3.20
N GLU A 183 -19.84 28.20 2.89
CA GLU A 183 -20.50 27.32 3.84
C GLU A 183 -19.49 26.70 4.82
N ILE A 184 -18.29 26.34 4.35
CA ILE A 184 -17.19 25.88 5.21
C ILE A 184 -16.78 26.98 6.20
N MET A 185 -16.62 28.21 5.72
CA MET A 185 -16.23 29.37 6.53
C MET A 185 -17.33 29.78 7.51
N ALA A 186 -18.61 29.57 7.16
CA ALA A 186 -19.72 29.75 8.09
C ALA A 186 -19.78 28.66 9.18
N ASN A 187 -19.21 27.47 8.92
CA ASN A 187 -19.31 26.30 9.79
C ASN A 187 -17.93 25.70 10.13
N ILE A 188 -16.98 26.54 10.55
CA ILE A 188 -15.61 26.11 10.92
C ILE A 188 -15.59 24.98 11.97
N PRO A 189 -16.45 24.97 13.02
CA PRO A 189 -16.47 23.85 13.97
C PRO A 189 -16.77 22.50 13.30
N ASP A 190 -17.67 22.47 12.32
CA ASP A 190 -18.05 21.29 11.57
C ASP A 190 -16.92 20.83 10.66
N HIS A 191 -16.24 21.78 10.00
CA HIS A 191 -15.07 21.50 9.18
C HIS A 191 -13.93 20.91 10.02
N LYS A 192 -13.67 21.50 11.18
CA LYS A 192 -12.65 21.01 12.12
C LYS A 192 -12.98 19.60 12.62
N ARG A 193 -14.25 19.27 12.90
CA ARG A 193 -14.65 17.90 13.27
C ARG A 193 -14.44 16.91 12.13
N ALA A 194 -14.69 17.34 10.88
CA ALA A 194 -14.50 16.50 9.71
C ALA A 194 -13.03 16.16 9.46
N MET A 195 -12.17 17.19 9.53
CA MET A 195 -10.76 17.08 9.14
C MET A 195 -9.84 16.73 10.31
N MET A 196 -10.00 17.36 11.47
CA MET A 196 -9.00 17.30 12.54
C MET A 196 -9.34 16.31 13.66
N ARG A 197 -9.71 15.08 13.26
CA ARG A 197 -10.04 13.99 14.20
C ARG A 197 -8.87 13.71 15.15
N PRO A 198 -9.12 13.33 16.43
CA PRO A 198 -8.06 13.05 17.41
C PRO A 198 -7.03 12.02 16.94
N LEU A 199 -7.47 11.06 16.11
CA LEU A 199 -6.65 10.02 15.51
C LEU A 199 -5.41 10.55 14.76
N LEU A 200 -5.47 11.74 14.17
CA LEU A 200 -4.33 12.33 13.45
C LEU A 200 -3.15 12.70 14.35
N ARG A 201 -3.34 12.71 15.67
CA ARG A 201 -2.29 12.96 16.66
C ARG A 201 -1.74 11.68 17.28
N GLN A 202 -2.24 10.52 16.84
CA GLN A 202 -1.85 9.23 17.39
C GLN A 202 -0.74 8.62 16.52
N PRO A 203 0.40 8.22 17.10
CA PRO A 203 1.49 7.60 16.35
C PRO A 203 1.06 6.28 15.68
N GLU A 204 0.01 5.62 16.20
CA GLU A 204 -0.61 4.42 15.61
C GLU A 204 -1.09 4.66 14.17
N LEU A 205 -1.43 5.90 13.80
CA LEU A 205 -1.73 6.24 12.42
C LEU A 205 -0.53 5.99 11.51
N CYS A 206 0.67 6.36 11.96
CA CYS A 206 1.91 6.16 11.22
C CYS A 206 2.19 4.67 11.01
N ALA A 207 1.85 3.82 11.99
CA ALA A 207 2.04 2.37 11.89
C ALA A 207 1.30 1.76 10.70
N THR A 208 0.19 2.34 10.27
CA THR A 208 -0.59 1.78 9.15
C THR A 208 0.24 1.68 7.87
N CYS A 209 1.10 2.66 7.59
CA CYS A 209 1.96 2.69 6.40
C CYS A 209 3.43 2.40 6.71
N HIS A 210 3.93 2.84 7.88
CA HIS A 210 5.34 2.71 8.28
C HIS A 210 5.65 1.44 9.08
N LYS A 211 4.79 0.44 8.96
CA LYS A 211 5.02 -0.94 9.38
C LYS A 211 4.61 -1.84 8.22
N VAL A 212 5.60 -2.30 7.46
CA VAL A 212 5.35 -3.03 6.20
C VAL A 212 5.64 -4.51 6.39
N SER A 213 4.84 -5.35 5.75
CA SER A 213 5.09 -6.78 5.71
C SER A 213 4.68 -7.37 4.37
N ALA A 214 5.51 -8.25 3.82
CA ALA A 214 5.10 -9.06 2.67
C ALA A 214 4.32 -10.27 3.21
N THR A 215 3.01 -10.24 2.99
CA THR A 215 2.09 -11.28 3.45
C THR A 215 2.20 -12.54 2.58
N PRO A 216 1.76 -13.73 3.07
CA PRO A 216 1.64 -14.92 2.24
C PRO A 216 0.79 -14.70 0.97
N GLN A 217 -0.22 -13.84 1.04
CA GLN A 217 -1.06 -13.46 -0.10
C GLN A 217 -0.26 -12.69 -1.16
N LEU A 218 0.75 -11.91 -0.74
CA LEU A 218 1.64 -11.21 -1.66
C LEU A 218 2.74 -12.13 -2.21
N ASN A 219 3.41 -12.90 -1.34
CA ASN A 219 4.66 -13.58 -1.67
C ASN A 219 4.54 -15.10 -1.92
N GLY A 220 3.46 -15.75 -1.48
CA GLY A 220 3.22 -17.18 -1.66
C GLY A 220 3.98 -18.11 -0.70
N TYR A 221 4.61 -17.56 0.34
CA TYR A 221 5.49 -18.30 1.25
C TYR A 221 5.11 -18.14 2.72
N LYS A 222 5.51 -17.04 3.36
CA LYS A 222 5.25 -16.78 4.79
C LYS A 222 5.17 -15.29 5.06
N GLN A 223 4.73 -14.92 6.26
CA GLN A 223 4.79 -13.54 6.72
C GLN A 223 6.27 -13.11 6.80
N LEU A 224 6.66 -12.14 5.96
CA LEU A 224 7.99 -11.53 6.00
C LEU A 224 7.83 -10.09 6.46
N LEU A 225 8.46 -9.74 7.57
CA LEU A 225 8.50 -8.36 8.03
C LEU A 225 9.41 -7.56 7.08
N GLY A 226 8.88 -6.45 6.58
CA GLY A 226 9.65 -5.45 5.85
C GLY A 226 10.30 -4.46 6.81
N PHE A 227 10.42 -3.21 6.40
CA PHE A 227 10.83 -2.15 7.31
C PHE A 227 9.69 -1.78 8.26
N SER A 228 10.04 -1.31 9.47
CA SER A 228 9.07 -0.78 10.42
C SER A 228 9.66 0.40 11.19
N ALA A 229 9.52 1.60 10.63
CA ALA A 229 9.95 2.82 11.31
C ALA A 229 9.09 3.11 12.56
N TYR A 230 7.85 2.61 12.59
CA TYR A 230 7.01 2.70 13.78
C TYR A 230 7.57 1.87 14.95
N ASP A 231 7.90 0.60 14.71
CA ASP A 231 8.41 -0.26 15.79
C ASP A 231 9.80 0.20 16.25
N GLU A 232 10.63 0.73 15.35
CA GLU A 232 11.91 1.38 15.67
C GLU A 232 11.72 2.62 16.55
N TRP A 233 10.79 3.51 16.19
CA TRP A 233 10.44 4.68 17.00
C TRP A 233 9.89 4.27 18.37
N GLN A 234 8.98 3.30 18.43
CA GLN A 234 8.36 2.83 19.66
C GLN A 234 9.39 2.24 20.63
N GLN A 235 10.46 1.62 20.11
CA GLN A 235 11.57 1.11 20.91
C GLN A 235 12.60 2.18 21.28
N SER A 236 12.50 3.39 20.71
CA SER A 236 13.42 4.48 20.98
C SER A 236 13.07 5.23 22.27
N GLY A 237 14.03 6.00 22.80
CA GLY A 237 13.77 6.89 23.94
C GLY A 237 12.82 8.05 23.65
N ALA A 238 12.40 8.24 22.40
CA ALA A 238 11.54 9.33 21.94
C ALA A 238 10.04 8.97 21.90
N SER A 239 9.66 7.73 22.23
CA SER A 239 8.25 7.27 22.19
C SER A 239 7.44 7.56 23.45
N LYS A 240 7.88 8.55 24.24
CA LYS A 240 7.28 8.89 25.54
C LYS A 240 6.06 9.79 25.39
#